data_AF-A0AAW2LRA1-F1
#
_entry.id   AF-A0AAW2LRA1-F1
#
_cell.length_a   1.000
_cell.length_b   1.000
_cell.length_c   1.000
_cell.angle_alpha   90.00
_cell.angle_beta   90.00
_cell.angle_gamma   90.00
#
_symmetry.space_group_name_H-M   'P 1'
#
loop_
_entity.id
_entity.type
_entity.pdbx_description
1 polymer ?
#
loop_
_entity_poly.entity_id
_entity_poly.type
_entity_poly.pdbx_seq_one_letter_code
_entity_poly.pdbx_strand_id
1 'polypeptide(L)'
;MFYNEEAKPVIVKVKDCLDPTTLGYVYEDIDIPWLDAKPTPRRKGVRVVTSELCQATQVFPTALDRVLNIVVRRPKKLRSKEEKEEAEEVLLVDEIKYVCSKPVKFDVYLNESDVKLCTPANSEFLGSFVDVPHHRHRTSTEKMSVRFAISSVLEELYETDESEFLLVTLVPRCGDVTIGGVNIEFDTSKSSA
;
A
#
# COMPACT_ATOMS: atom_id res chain seq x y z
N MET A 1 -13.41 10.15 24.30
CA MET A 1 -13.88 10.29 25.70
C MET A 1 -13.90 8.90 26.29
N PHE A 2 -13.31 8.73 27.46
CA PHE A 2 -13.23 7.43 28.14
C PHE A 2 -13.62 7.60 29.61
N TYR A 3 -14.03 6.52 30.25
CA TYR A 3 -14.17 6.48 31.70
C TYR A 3 -12.85 6.02 32.30
N ASN A 4 -12.37 6.70 33.34
CA ASN A 4 -11.19 6.27 34.08
C ASN A 4 -11.55 5.20 35.13
N GLU A 5 -10.55 4.73 35.87
CA GLU A 5 -10.66 3.75 36.95
C GLU A 5 -11.63 4.15 38.08
N GLU A 6 -11.88 5.45 38.27
CA GLU A 6 -12.85 5.98 39.23
C GLU A 6 -14.26 6.13 38.63
N ALA A 7 -14.51 5.57 37.45
CA ALA A 7 -15.74 5.72 36.68
C ALA A 7 -16.11 7.19 36.37
N LYS A 8 -15.11 8.08 36.27
CA LYS A 8 -15.29 9.47 35.87
C LYS A 8 -15.05 9.62 34.36
N PRO A 9 -15.91 10.39 33.64
CA PRO A 9 -15.69 10.66 32.23
C PRO A 9 -14.53 11.64 32.05
N VAL A 10 -13.56 11.28 31.21
CA VAL A 10 -12.37 12.06 30.89
C VAL A 10 -12.27 12.28 29.38
N ILE A 11 -11.94 13.51 28.98
CA ILE A 11 -11.65 13.88 27.60
C ILE A 11 -10.14 13.84 27.40
N VAL A 12 -9.69 12.99 26.48
CA VAL A 12 -8.29 12.85 26.10
C VAL A 12 -8.04 13.53 24.75
N LYS A 13 -6.83 14.04 24.54
CA LYS A 13 -6.40 14.63 23.26
C LYS A 13 -5.19 13.85 22.72
N VAL A 14 -5.10 13.73 21.40
CA VAL A 14 -4.03 12.99 20.72
C VAL A 14 -2.63 13.52 21.09
N LYS A 15 -2.49 14.84 21.22
CA LYS A 15 -1.20 15.46 21.59
C LYS A 15 -0.68 15.05 22.97
N ASP A 16 -1.57 14.61 23.87
CA ASP A 16 -1.21 14.26 25.25
C ASP A 16 -0.88 12.74 25.38
N CYS A 17 -0.89 11.98 24.28
CA CYS A 17 -0.59 10.54 24.26
C CYS A 17 0.53 10.13 23.28
N LEU A 18 1.36 11.09 22.85
CA LEU A 18 2.48 10.82 21.92
C LEU A 18 3.69 10.18 22.63
N ASP A 19 3.88 10.48 23.91
CA ASP A 19 4.96 9.94 24.73
C ASP A 19 4.39 8.99 25.80
N PRO A 20 4.60 7.67 25.71
CA PRO A 20 4.07 6.72 26.68
C PRO A 20 4.66 6.91 28.09
N THR A 21 5.84 7.51 28.23
CA THR A 21 6.46 7.76 29.55
C THR A 21 5.65 8.76 30.37
N THR A 22 5.05 9.77 29.71
CA THR A 22 4.14 10.72 30.36
C THR A 22 2.84 10.08 30.84
N LEU A 23 2.47 8.94 30.24
CA LEU A 23 1.34 8.10 30.65
C LEU A 23 1.73 7.08 31.73
N GLY A 24 3.00 7.03 32.12
CA GLY A 24 3.49 6.18 33.21
C GLY A 24 3.77 4.73 32.83
N TYR A 25 3.95 4.41 31.54
CA TYR A 25 4.31 3.07 31.11
C TYR A 25 5.40 3.06 30.02
N VAL A 26 6.12 1.95 29.92
CA VAL A 26 7.08 1.64 28.85
C VAL A 26 6.94 0.18 28.44
N TYR A 27 7.41 -0.18 27.25
CA TYR A 27 7.53 -1.56 26.82
C TYR A 27 8.87 -2.15 27.27
N GLU A 28 8.93 -3.47 27.41
CA GLU A 28 10.18 -4.16 27.63
C GLU A 28 11.06 -4.12 26.37
N ASP A 29 12.35 -3.84 26.55
CA ASP A 29 13.33 -3.82 25.46
C ASP A 29 13.65 -5.27 25.06
N ILE A 30 12.95 -5.76 24.04
CA ILE A 30 13.18 -7.07 23.42
C ILE A 30 13.86 -6.92 22.06
N ASP A 31 14.59 -7.95 21.64
CA ASP A 31 15.19 -8.00 20.31
C ASP A 31 14.11 -7.91 19.21
N ILE A 32 14.40 -7.17 18.15
CA ILE A 32 13.46 -6.86 17.06
C ILE A 32 13.95 -7.56 15.78
N PRO A 33 13.60 -8.85 15.58
CA PRO A 33 14.17 -9.66 14.50
C PRO A 33 13.77 -9.21 13.09
N TRP A 34 12.75 -8.36 12.96
CA TRP A 34 12.26 -7.87 11.67
C TRP A 34 12.90 -6.53 11.25
N LEU A 35 13.82 -5.97 12.03
CA LEU A 35 14.52 -4.73 11.70
C LEU A 35 15.40 -4.87 10.45
N ASP A 36 16.04 -6.03 10.28
CA ASP A 36 16.88 -6.37 9.12
C ASP A 36 16.18 -7.28 8.09
N ALA A 37 14.89 -7.60 8.30
CA ALA A 37 14.13 -8.51 7.44
C ALA A 37 13.60 -7.82 6.18
N LYS A 38 14.48 -7.15 5.44
CA LYS A 38 14.10 -6.46 4.20
C LYS A 38 13.73 -7.47 3.10
N PRO A 39 12.62 -7.26 2.36
CA PRO A 39 12.28 -8.08 1.21
C PRO A 39 13.40 -8.14 0.17
N THR A 40 13.48 -9.25 -0.57
CA THR A 40 14.50 -9.40 -1.63
C THR A 40 13.84 -9.65 -2.98
N PRO A 41 14.36 -9.04 -4.07
CA PRO A 41 13.74 -9.16 -5.37
C PRO A 41 13.91 -10.59 -5.90
N ARG A 42 12.82 -11.19 -6.39
CA ARG A 42 12.87 -12.51 -7.04
C ARG A 42 13.61 -12.44 -8.37
N ARG A 43 13.35 -11.37 -9.14
CA ARG A 43 13.99 -11.13 -10.43
C ARG A 43 14.44 -9.68 -10.52
N LYS A 44 15.73 -9.47 -10.82
CA LYS A 44 16.28 -8.15 -11.10
C LYS A 44 16.20 -7.83 -12.59
N GLY A 45 15.92 -6.57 -12.94
CA GLY A 45 16.04 -6.08 -14.30
C GLY A 45 14.97 -6.58 -15.28
N VAL A 46 13.84 -7.10 -14.79
CA VAL A 46 12.71 -7.47 -15.67
C VAL A 46 12.12 -6.19 -16.25
N ARG A 47 12.25 -6.05 -17.58
CA ARG A 47 11.60 -4.95 -18.32
C ARG A 47 10.21 -5.41 -18.73
N VAL A 48 9.19 -4.66 -18.32
CA VAL A 48 7.81 -4.90 -18.73
C VAL A 48 7.70 -4.70 -20.24
N VAL A 49 7.26 -5.73 -20.94
CA VAL A 49 6.88 -5.61 -22.36
C VAL A 49 5.48 -5.00 -22.40
N THR A 50 5.40 -3.71 -22.73
CA THR A 50 4.17 -2.91 -22.68
C THR A 50 3.17 -3.20 -23.81
N SER A 51 3.54 -4.00 -24.82
CA SER A 51 2.75 -4.14 -26.06
C SER A 51 1.44 -4.91 -25.90
N GLU A 52 1.24 -5.64 -24.80
CA GLU A 52 0.07 -6.53 -24.62
C GLU A 52 -0.82 -6.16 -23.42
N LEU A 53 -0.47 -5.13 -22.65
CA LEU A 53 -1.14 -4.81 -21.39
C LEU A 53 -1.97 -3.53 -21.48
N CYS A 54 -3.16 -3.55 -20.87
CA CYS A 54 -4.05 -2.40 -20.82
C CYS A 54 -3.53 -1.32 -19.85
N GLN A 55 -3.65 -0.05 -20.24
CA GLN A 55 -3.35 1.07 -19.36
C GLN A 55 -4.42 1.21 -18.28
N ALA A 56 -4.03 1.65 -17.08
CA ALA A 56 -4.96 1.85 -15.97
C ALA A 56 -6.18 2.73 -16.35
N THR A 57 -5.98 3.77 -17.17
CA THR A 57 -7.03 4.68 -17.66
C THR A 57 -8.10 4.01 -18.54
N GLN A 58 -7.78 2.89 -19.18
CA GLN A 58 -8.72 2.15 -20.02
C GLN A 58 -9.48 1.07 -19.24
N VAL A 59 -8.93 0.65 -18.11
CA VAL A 59 -9.44 -0.47 -17.32
C VAL A 59 -10.37 0.02 -16.22
N PHE A 60 -10.08 1.14 -15.58
CA PHE A 60 -10.89 1.60 -14.45
C PHE A 60 -12.01 2.56 -14.86
N PRO A 61 -13.16 2.56 -14.14
CA PRO A 61 -13.49 1.74 -12.98
C PRO A 61 -13.83 0.28 -13.33
N THR A 62 -13.34 -0.68 -12.55
CA THR A 62 -13.56 -2.12 -12.79
C THR A 62 -13.70 -2.91 -11.48
N ALA A 63 -14.56 -3.94 -11.49
CA ALA A 63 -14.67 -4.90 -10.40
C ALA A 63 -13.43 -5.82 -10.37
N LEU A 64 -12.83 -6.00 -9.20
CA LEU A 64 -11.68 -6.86 -9.00
C LEU A 64 -12.14 -8.29 -8.67
N ASP A 65 -12.68 -8.99 -9.67
CA ASP A 65 -13.17 -10.36 -9.59
C ASP A 65 -12.10 -11.42 -9.92
N ARG A 66 -11.06 -11.01 -10.66
CA ARG A 66 -9.92 -11.83 -11.09
C ARG A 66 -8.61 -11.05 -10.96
N VAL A 67 -7.50 -11.77 -11.15
CA VAL A 67 -6.17 -11.15 -11.21
C VAL A 67 -6.15 -10.15 -12.36
N LEU A 68 -5.74 -8.93 -12.05
CA LEU A 68 -5.74 -7.81 -12.97
C LEU A 68 -4.32 -7.28 -13.12
N ASN A 69 -3.79 -7.34 -14.35
CA ASN A 69 -2.49 -6.79 -14.72
C ASN A 69 -2.71 -5.46 -15.45
N ILE A 70 -2.16 -4.38 -14.91
CA ILE A 70 -2.30 -3.04 -15.46
C ILE A 70 -0.94 -2.38 -15.59
N VAL A 71 -0.83 -1.49 -16.58
CA VAL A 71 0.35 -0.64 -16.73
C VAL A 71 0.03 0.76 -16.21
N VAL A 72 0.88 1.25 -15.30
CA VAL A 72 0.78 2.57 -14.68
C VAL A 72 1.98 3.42 -15.08
N ARG A 73 1.72 4.65 -15.52
CA ARG A 73 2.78 5.60 -15.91
C ARG A 73 3.37 6.27 -14.68
N ARG A 74 4.69 6.36 -14.62
CA ARG A 74 5.40 7.10 -13.58
C ARG A 74 5.41 8.61 -13.86
N PRO A 75 5.30 9.46 -12.83
CA PRO A 75 5.36 10.91 -13.00
C PRO A 75 6.75 11.41 -13.43
N LYS A 76 7.83 10.83 -12.90
CA LYS A 76 9.22 11.19 -13.20
C LYS A 76 10.10 9.93 -13.20
N LYS A 77 11.14 9.94 -14.01
CA LYS A 77 12.18 8.90 -14.10
C LYS A 77 13.53 9.49 -13.67
N LEU A 78 14.52 8.62 -13.42
CA LEU A 78 15.90 9.01 -13.13
C LEU A 78 16.00 10.03 -12.00
N ARG A 79 15.31 9.77 -10.89
CA ARG A 79 15.36 10.67 -9.74
C ARG A 79 16.71 10.58 -9.03
N SER A 80 17.22 11.73 -8.58
CA SER A 80 18.43 11.77 -7.74
C SER A 80 18.12 11.19 -6.35
N LYS A 81 19.16 10.87 -5.56
CA LYS A 81 18.97 10.41 -4.17
C LYS A 81 18.26 11.46 -3.31
N GLU A 82 18.64 12.73 -3.46
CA GLU A 82 18.03 13.86 -2.73
C GLU A 82 16.54 13.98 -3.05
N GLU A 83 16.14 13.88 -4.32
CA GLU A 83 14.73 13.92 -4.71
C GLU A 83 13.91 12.78 -4.10
N LYS A 84 14.52 11.61 -3.90
CA LYS A 84 13.87 10.45 -3.29
C LYS A 84 13.74 10.57 -1.78
N GLU A 85 14.64 11.29 -1.13
CA GLU A 85 14.55 11.60 0.29
C GLU A 85 13.50 12.69 0.55
N GLU A 86 13.42 13.70 -0.32
CA GLU A 86 12.45 14.79 -0.20
C GLU A 86 11.02 14.37 -0.51
N ALA A 87 10.82 13.54 -1.54
CA ALA A 87 9.51 13.08 -1.98
C ALA A 87 9.47 11.58 -2.23
N GLU A 88 8.53 10.88 -1.59
CA GLU A 88 8.29 9.45 -1.78
C GLU A 88 7.44 9.22 -3.03
N GLU A 89 7.86 8.34 -3.94
CA GLU A 89 6.96 7.80 -4.98
C GLU A 89 5.97 6.86 -4.31
N VAL A 90 4.68 7.15 -4.46
CA VAL A 90 3.59 6.39 -3.84
C VAL A 90 2.66 5.86 -4.93
N LEU A 91 2.44 4.55 -4.94
CA LEU A 91 1.38 3.91 -5.70
C LEU A 91 0.06 4.08 -4.93
N LEU A 92 -0.89 4.80 -5.51
CA LEU A 92 -2.21 5.04 -4.97
C LEU A 92 -3.23 4.18 -5.72
N VAL A 93 -3.97 3.37 -4.96
CA VAL A 93 -5.16 2.67 -5.44
C VAL A 93 -6.36 3.42 -4.88
N ASP A 94 -7.09 4.10 -5.76
CA ASP A 94 -8.14 5.04 -5.40
C ASP A 94 -9.55 4.50 -5.70
N GLU A 95 -10.51 5.09 -5.00
CA GLU A 95 -11.93 4.78 -5.09
C GLU A 95 -12.27 3.29 -4.90
N ILE A 96 -11.66 2.65 -3.92
CA ILE A 96 -11.95 1.27 -3.53
C ILE A 96 -13.33 1.24 -2.89
N LYS A 97 -14.32 0.74 -3.63
CA LYS A 97 -15.72 0.60 -3.20
C LYS A 97 -16.01 -0.85 -2.84
N TYR A 98 -16.53 -1.05 -1.63
CA TYR A 98 -16.85 -2.37 -1.13
C TYR A 98 -17.95 -2.30 -0.06
N VAL A 99 -18.47 -3.46 0.34
CA VAL A 99 -19.51 -3.58 1.38
C VAL A 99 -18.87 -3.90 2.73
N CYS A 100 -18.99 -3.00 3.71
CA CYS A 100 -18.28 -3.03 5.01
C CYS A 100 -18.84 -4.05 6.02
N SER A 101 -19.80 -4.87 5.60
CA SER A 101 -20.33 -5.99 6.38
C SER A 101 -19.63 -7.32 6.06
N LYS A 102 -18.73 -7.33 5.07
CA LYS A 102 -17.97 -8.50 4.64
C LYS A 102 -16.47 -8.19 4.68
N PRO A 103 -15.62 -9.18 4.95
CA PRO A 103 -14.19 -8.99 4.93
C PRO A 103 -13.73 -8.75 3.49
N VAL A 104 -12.77 -7.86 3.32
CA VAL A 104 -12.18 -7.55 2.03
C VAL A 104 -10.68 -7.70 2.12
N LYS A 105 -10.09 -8.37 1.12
CA LYS A 105 -8.65 -8.45 0.94
C LYS A 105 -8.27 -8.57 -0.53
N PHE A 106 -7.32 -7.76 -0.96
CA PHE A 106 -6.58 -7.99 -2.18
C PHE A 106 -5.10 -7.65 -1.99
N ASP A 107 -4.25 -8.35 -2.74
CA ASP A 107 -2.80 -8.16 -2.72
C ASP A 107 -2.37 -7.30 -3.91
N VAL A 108 -1.29 -6.55 -3.73
CA VAL A 108 -0.73 -5.65 -4.74
C VAL A 108 0.71 -6.04 -4.99
N TYR A 109 1.03 -6.28 -6.26
CA TYR A 109 2.37 -6.61 -6.71
C TYR A 109 2.87 -5.59 -7.74
N LEU A 110 4.19 -5.45 -7.78
CA LEU A 110 4.92 -4.61 -8.71
C LEU A 110 5.84 -5.46 -9.57
N ASN A 111 5.83 -5.22 -10.88
CA ASN A 111 6.69 -5.87 -11.87
C ASN A 111 6.61 -7.41 -11.93
N GLU A 112 5.50 -7.99 -11.45
CA GLU A 112 5.26 -9.43 -11.49
C GLU A 112 3.88 -9.75 -12.07
N SER A 113 3.83 -10.63 -13.06
CA SER A 113 2.57 -11.14 -13.62
C SER A 113 2.21 -12.53 -13.09
N ASP A 114 3.20 -13.35 -12.69
CA ASP A 114 2.98 -14.69 -12.13
C ASP A 114 3.16 -14.67 -10.61
N VAL A 115 2.09 -14.24 -9.94
CA VAL A 115 2.02 -14.09 -8.48
C VAL A 115 2.18 -15.39 -7.71
N LYS A 116 2.05 -16.56 -8.35
CA LYS A 116 2.21 -17.87 -7.69
C LYS A 116 3.66 -18.14 -7.30
N LEU A 117 4.61 -17.46 -7.95
CA LEU A 117 6.03 -17.62 -7.72
C LEU A 117 6.58 -16.62 -6.69
N CYS A 118 5.75 -15.68 -6.23
CA CYS A 118 6.13 -14.67 -5.24
C CYS A 118 5.63 -15.04 -3.85
N THR A 119 6.48 -14.76 -2.86
CA THR A 119 6.16 -14.83 -1.44
C THR A 119 6.07 -13.41 -0.86
N PRO A 120 5.49 -13.23 0.34
CA PRO A 120 5.49 -11.94 1.01
C PRO A 120 6.89 -11.39 1.33
N ALA A 121 7.94 -12.22 1.27
CA ALA A 121 9.32 -11.81 1.47
C ALA A 121 9.99 -11.25 0.20
N ASN A 122 9.26 -11.19 -0.92
CA ASN A 122 9.77 -10.69 -2.19
C ASN A 122 9.48 -9.21 -2.37
N SER A 123 10.44 -8.44 -2.89
CA SER A 123 10.28 -7.00 -3.14
C SER A 123 9.15 -6.68 -4.13
N GLU A 124 8.82 -7.61 -5.01
CA GLU A 124 7.67 -7.50 -5.91
C GLU A 124 6.33 -7.43 -5.18
N PHE A 125 6.22 -7.88 -3.92
CA PHE A 125 5.01 -7.79 -3.11
C PHE A 125 5.00 -6.48 -2.32
N LEU A 126 4.09 -5.56 -2.66
CA LEU A 126 3.98 -4.26 -1.99
C LEU A 126 3.18 -4.32 -0.69
N GLY A 127 2.24 -5.28 -0.60
CA GLY A 127 1.36 -5.44 0.54
C GLY A 127 -0.06 -5.83 0.13
N SER A 128 -0.98 -5.70 1.08
CA SER A 128 -2.39 -6.01 0.89
C SER A 128 -3.26 -4.86 1.39
N PHE A 129 -4.35 -4.59 0.68
CA PHE A 129 -5.48 -3.89 1.27
C PHE A 129 -6.31 -4.91 2.06
N VAL A 130 -6.64 -4.57 3.31
CA VAL A 130 -7.48 -5.42 4.17
C VAL A 130 -8.48 -4.53 4.90
N ASP A 131 -9.76 -4.86 4.82
CA ASP A 131 -10.79 -4.26 5.67
C ASP A 131 -11.52 -5.34 6.48
N VAL A 132 -11.70 -5.04 7.77
CA VAL A 132 -12.38 -5.91 8.73
C VAL A 132 -13.84 -5.47 8.83
N PRO A 133 -14.82 -6.40 8.80
CA PRO A 133 -16.22 -6.05 8.93
C PRO A 133 -16.50 -5.24 10.20
N HIS A 134 -17.04 -4.05 10.05
CA HIS A 134 -17.28 -3.13 11.16
C HIS A 134 -18.67 -2.47 11.13
N HIS A 135 -19.47 -2.72 10.08
CA HIS A 135 -20.84 -2.22 9.97
C HIS A 135 -21.91 -3.29 10.26
N ARG A 136 -22.90 -2.94 11.10
CA ARG A 136 -24.05 -3.81 11.40
C ARG A 136 -25.06 -3.92 10.24
N HIS A 137 -25.12 -2.90 9.38
CA HIS A 137 -26.03 -2.90 8.23
C HIS A 137 -25.37 -3.58 7.02
N ARG A 138 -26.07 -4.58 6.45
CA ARG A 138 -25.56 -5.41 5.35
C ARG A 138 -25.30 -4.66 4.05
N THR A 139 -25.82 -3.44 3.90
CA THR A 139 -25.76 -2.65 2.65
C THR A 139 -24.86 -1.43 2.76
N SER A 140 -24.20 -1.21 3.89
CA SER A 140 -23.27 -0.07 4.04
C SER A 140 -22.08 -0.28 3.11
N THR A 141 -21.94 0.61 2.13
CA THR A 141 -20.79 0.68 1.23
C THR A 141 -19.88 1.82 1.64
N GLU A 142 -18.58 1.57 1.69
CA GLU A 142 -17.59 2.61 1.87
C GLU A 142 -16.72 2.76 0.63
N LYS A 143 -16.06 3.91 0.59
CA LYS A 143 -15.07 4.27 -0.40
C LYS A 143 -13.78 4.59 0.34
N MET A 144 -12.73 3.83 0.06
CA MET A 144 -11.40 4.04 0.62
C MET A 144 -10.35 4.19 -0.47
N SER A 145 -9.15 4.58 -0.07
CA SER A 145 -7.95 4.54 -0.89
C SER A 145 -6.80 3.96 -0.07
N VAL A 146 -5.85 3.33 -0.74
CA VAL A 146 -4.64 2.79 -0.11
C VAL A 146 -3.41 3.28 -0.86
N ARG A 147 -2.35 3.53 -0.10
CA ARG A 147 -1.08 4.09 -0.57
C ARG A 147 0.05 3.12 -0.25
N PHE A 148 0.89 2.84 -1.23
CA PHE A 148 2.09 2.02 -1.09
C PHE A 148 3.31 2.85 -1.46
N ALA A 149 4.24 3.00 -0.52
CA ALA A 149 5.55 3.60 -0.79
C ALA A 149 6.36 2.65 -1.68
N ILE A 150 6.84 3.13 -2.84
CA ILE A 150 7.51 2.29 -3.83
C ILE A 150 8.95 2.71 -4.13
N SER A 151 9.46 3.82 -3.56
CA SER A 151 10.81 4.31 -3.91
C SER A 151 11.90 3.29 -3.56
N SER A 152 11.83 2.71 -2.36
CA SER A 152 12.76 1.66 -1.93
C SER A 152 12.62 0.37 -2.73
N VAL A 153 11.40 0.02 -3.12
CA VAL A 153 11.10 -1.17 -3.92
C VAL A 153 11.65 -1.03 -5.34
N LEU A 154 11.51 0.15 -5.95
CA LEU A 154 12.04 0.44 -7.28
C LEU A 154 13.56 0.32 -7.35
N GLU A 155 14.27 0.75 -6.30
CA GLU A 155 15.72 0.60 -6.20
C GLU A 155 16.19 -0.86 -6.11
N GLU A 156 15.35 -1.74 -5.59
CA GLU A 156 15.67 -3.17 -5.50
C GLU A 156 15.36 -3.93 -6.78
N LEU A 157 14.23 -3.60 -7.42
CA LEU A 157 13.75 -4.29 -8.62
C LEU A 157 14.52 -3.87 -9.89
N TYR A 158 14.93 -2.60 -9.96
CA TYR A 158 15.56 -2.03 -11.15
C TYR A 158 17.01 -1.61 -10.87
N GLU A 159 17.91 -2.01 -11.77
CA GLU A 159 19.30 -1.51 -11.78
C GLU A 159 19.38 -0.07 -12.27
N THR A 160 18.45 0.35 -13.13
CA THR A 160 18.36 1.70 -13.68
C THR A 160 16.93 2.21 -13.68
N ASP A 161 16.77 3.50 -13.36
CA ASP A 161 15.47 4.15 -13.16
C ASP A 161 14.83 4.66 -14.47
N GLU A 162 15.04 3.93 -15.56
CA GLU A 162 14.71 4.31 -16.95
C GLU A 162 13.27 3.93 -17.36
N SER A 163 12.63 3.05 -16.60
CA SER A 163 11.31 2.51 -16.91
C SER A 163 10.23 3.58 -16.71
N GLU A 164 9.50 3.93 -17.78
CA GLU A 164 8.37 4.87 -17.74
C GLU A 164 7.12 4.29 -17.10
N PHE A 165 6.97 2.99 -17.26
CA PHE A 165 5.77 2.26 -17.02
C PHE A 165 6.09 1.14 -16.05
N LEU A 166 5.23 0.98 -15.05
CA LEU A 166 5.31 -0.10 -14.09
C LEU A 166 4.12 -1.03 -14.33
N LEU A 167 4.39 -2.34 -14.29
CA LEU A 167 3.36 -3.35 -14.22
C LEU A 167 2.88 -3.43 -12.77
N VAL A 168 1.60 -3.17 -12.55
CA VAL A 168 0.94 -3.37 -11.26
C VAL A 168 -0.03 -4.54 -11.42
N THR A 169 0.04 -5.48 -10.49
CA THR A 169 -0.81 -6.66 -10.50
C THR A 169 -1.64 -6.69 -9.24
N LEU A 170 -2.96 -6.66 -9.40
CA LEU A 170 -3.94 -6.69 -8.32
C LEU A 170 -4.54 -8.09 -8.23
N VAL A 171 -4.48 -8.71 -7.05
CA VAL A 171 -4.94 -10.08 -6.84
C VAL A 171 -6.06 -10.08 -5.80
N PRO A 172 -7.32 -10.31 -6.20
CA PRO A 172 -8.39 -10.47 -5.23
C PRO A 172 -8.18 -11.74 -4.42
N ARG A 173 -8.32 -11.64 -3.09
CA ARG A 173 -8.24 -12.77 -2.16
C ARG A 173 -9.58 -13.05 -1.50
N CYS A 174 -10.30 -11.99 -1.10
CA CYS A 174 -11.58 -12.10 -0.43
C CYS A 174 -12.41 -10.83 -0.64
N GLY A 175 -13.72 -10.98 -0.75
CA GLY A 175 -14.67 -9.87 -0.84
C GLY A 175 -14.82 -9.31 -2.25
N ASP A 176 -15.96 -8.67 -2.48
CA ASP A 176 -16.31 -8.02 -3.74
C ASP A 176 -15.85 -6.55 -3.68
N VAL A 177 -14.95 -6.16 -4.58
CA VAL A 177 -14.36 -4.81 -4.61
C VAL A 177 -14.45 -4.24 -6.00
N THR A 178 -14.79 -2.95 -6.08
CA THR A 178 -14.66 -2.16 -7.30
C THR A 178 -13.59 -1.10 -7.09
N ILE A 179 -12.64 -1.00 -8.01
CA ILE A 179 -11.56 -0.01 -7.96
C ILE A 179 -11.86 1.05 -9.01
N GLY A 180 -11.74 2.33 -8.65
CA GLY A 180 -11.99 3.43 -9.59
C GLY A 180 -10.73 3.99 -10.25
N GLY A 181 -9.54 3.77 -9.69
CA GLY A 181 -8.30 4.16 -10.34
C GLY A 181 -7.04 3.64 -9.66
N VAL A 182 -5.96 3.61 -10.42
CA VAL A 182 -4.60 3.37 -9.92
C VAL A 182 -3.66 4.38 -10.58
N ASN A 183 -2.91 5.11 -9.76
CA ASN A 183 -1.97 6.13 -10.19
C ASN A 183 -0.73 6.15 -9.29
N ILE A 184 0.31 6.86 -9.74
CA ILE A 184 1.53 7.08 -8.96
C ILE A 184 1.65 8.58 -8.75
N GLU A 185 1.90 8.97 -7.50
CA GLU A 185 2.03 10.36 -7.07
C GLU A 185 3.28 10.54 -6.21
N PHE A 186 3.66 11.79 -5.98
CA PHE A 186 4.73 12.14 -5.04
C PHE A 186 4.12 12.60 -3.71
N ASP A 187 4.54 12.00 -2.62
CA ASP A 187 4.20 12.44 -1.27
C ASP A 187 5.41 13.13 -0.63
N THR A 188 5.25 14.41 -0.28
CA THR A 188 6.28 15.24 0.35
C THR A 188 6.23 15.18 1.88
N SER A 189 5.35 14.36 2.47
CA SER A 189 5.22 14.27 3.94
C SER A 189 6.50 13.80 4.64
N LYS A 190 7.43 13.18 3.92
CA LYS A 190 8.77 12.78 4.43
C LYS A 190 9.61 13.97 4.91
N SER A 191 9.51 15.15 4.30
CA SER A 191 10.31 16.32 4.68
C SER A 191 9.74 17.10 5.86
N SER A 192 8.57 16.70 6.38
CA SER A 192 7.81 17.45 7.38
C SER A 192 8.00 16.94 8.83
N ALA A 193 8.88 15.96 9.04
CA ALA A 193 9.16 15.35 10.34
C ALA A 193 10.56 15.73 10.85
#